data_AF-A0A9D7X6S8-F1
#
_entry.id   AF-A0A9D7X6S8-F1
#
_cell.length_a   1.000
_cell.length_b   1.000
_cell.length_c   1.000
_cell.angle_alpha   90.00
_cell.angle_beta   90.00
_cell.angle_gamma   90.00
#
_symmetry.space_group_name_H-M   'P 1'
#
loop_
_entity.id
_entity.type
_entity.pdbx_description
1 polymer ?
#
loop_
_entity_poly.entity_id
_entity_poly.type
_entity_poly.pdbx_seq_one_letter_code
_entity_poly.pdbx_strand_id
1 'polypeptide(L)'
;MPVDLKTATHICKVIARQIETGYPELTLTFIVHEEDKRKKALVQEKETIGEHPAGPLILDYILNSKDKEITGNRTCFVGLVEHSSPGILGFFRSTRTLGIFFVNADRFNTQEDLKNHALHLVWHALALYEDFHAAQAEILKKAGTLPSLSKTPPKPNNAAVETQKTENSPLSRLEITEGIIITKLDTQEYYHRNLLADIFSATFQALHGTENAIKSLAVQRMQDTLAPQIGFISEKYPFPISLETLQLLLTESLSGSGKKEKTLPLAVRITKEIGMTFKISAIKQWRAFCNPAQEMAWCGFDRETILGAAIYTNENTYVRSIADMVAEHMAIKPKIFSSLNDYNPFADQEMNKRVHEKIALESARKSMDKVRTPEDYKIFLSEAMAQNAKLMSGNPVGWAAHALIALSDELMLADPKTLNQQKPRLLTIFEQNASRVSWDNIRSFARYLFRQRREGRIITPDIIATVPDKTEDIALIKETFRKLSEAYSTMENGRKTDGKETATGNITSFISPNALK
;
A
#
# COMPACT_ATOMS: atom_id res chain seq x y z
N MET A 1 -17.17 0.78 -16.63
CA MET A 1 -17.09 -0.65 -16.99
C MET A 1 -15.63 -1.00 -17.04
N PRO A 2 -15.21 -2.15 -16.48
CA PRO A 2 -13.81 -2.56 -16.54
C PRO A 2 -13.31 -2.61 -17.99
N VAL A 3 -12.02 -2.36 -18.19
CA VAL A 3 -11.40 -2.42 -19.52
C VAL A 3 -11.44 -3.86 -20.00
N ASP A 4 -12.03 -4.12 -21.16
CA ASP A 4 -12.10 -5.47 -21.70
C ASP A 4 -10.71 -5.98 -22.11
N LEU A 5 -10.55 -7.31 -22.07
CA LEU A 5 -9.26 -7.97 -22.32
C LEU A 5 -8.63 -7.58 -23.66
N LYS A 6 -9.44 -7.46 -24.73
CA LYS A 6 -8.93 -7.14 -26.07
C LYS A 6 -8.40 -5.72 -26.13
N THR A 7 -9.13 -4.77 -25.57
CA THR A 7 -8.68 -3.37 -25.44
C THR A 7 -7.41 -3.28 -24.61
N ALA A 8 -7.33 -4.02 -23.50
CA ALA A 8 -6.13 -4.02 -22.65
C ALA A 8 -4.91 -4.60 -23.38
N THR A 9 -5.05 -5.75 -24.06
CA THR A 9 -4.00 -6.33 -24.91
C THR A 9 -3.53 -5.36 -25.99
N HIS A 10 -4.46 -4.66 -26.65
CA HIS A 10 -4.11 -3.69 -27.68
C HIS A 10 -3.27 -2.53 -27.11
N ILE A 11 -3.71 -1.94 -25.99
CA ILE A 11 -2.99 -0.86 -25.31
C ILE A 11 -1.56 -1.29 -24.95
N CYS A 12 -1.41 -2.44 -24.30
CA CYS A 12 -0.10 -2.96 -23.92
C CYS A 12 0.83 -3.21 -25.12
N LYS A 13 0.31 -3.76 -26.23
CA LYS A 13 1.08 -3.97 -27.47
C LYS A 13 1.52 -2.66 -28.11
N VAL A 14 0.67 -1.63 -28.08
CA VAL A 14 1.04 -0.29 -28.59
C VAL A 14 2.16 0.31 -27.74
N ILE A 15 2.05 0.23 -26.41
CA ILE A 15 3.09 0.71 -25.49
C ILE A 15 4.41 -0.03 -25.76
N ALA A 16 4.41 -1.36 -25.80
CA ALA A 16 5.62 -2.15 -26.07
C ALA A 16 6.37 -1.69 -27.33
N ARG A 17 5.66 -1.55 -28.46
CA ARG A 17 6.24 -1.10 -29.74
C ARG A 17 6.82 0.32 -29.67
N GLN A 18 6.15 1.23 -28.96
CA GLN A 18 6.64 2.59 -28.78
C GLN A 18 7.95 2.61 -27.99
N ILE A 19 8.08 1.75 -26.98
CA ILE A 19 9.30 1.63 -26.18
C ILE A 19 10.44 0.98 -26.97
N GLU A 20 10.15 -0.10 -27.69
CA GLU A 20 11.11 -0.81 -28.56
C GLU A 20 11.72 0.10 -29.64
N THR A 21 10.99 1.12 -30.08
CA THR A 21 11.50 2.12 -31.03
C THR A 21 12.65 2.96 -30.44
N GLY A 22 12.67 3.17 -29.11
CA GLY A 22 13.76 3.87 -28.42
C GLY A 22 14.81 2.93 -27.82
N TYR A 23 14.42 1.70 -27.52
CA TYR A 23 15.28 0.67 -26.91
C TYR A 23 15.24 -0.61 -27.77
N PRO A 24 15.94 -0.65 -28.92
CA PRO A 24 15.81 -1.74 -29.90
C PRO A 24 16.32 -3.10 -29.40
N GLU A 25 17.15 -3.11 -28.35
CA GLU A 25 17.64 -4.35 -27.72
C GLU A 25 16.70 -4.86 -26.62
N LEU A 26 15.68 -4.08 -26.24
CA LEU A 26 14.75 -4.42 -25.18
C LEU A 26 13.36 -4.74 -25.76
N THR A 27 12.99 -6.01 -25.72
CA THR A 27 11.63 -6.48 -26.06
C THR A 27 10.74 -6.48 -24.82
N LEU A 28 9.54 -5.93 -24.92
CA LEU A 28 8.59 -5.89 -23.80
C LEU A 28 7.38 -6.78 -24.10
N THR A 29 7.16 -7.82 -23.29
CA THR A 29 6.00 -8.72 -23.46
C THR A 29 5.03 -8.57 -22.29
N PHE A 30 3.80 -8.15 -22.61
CA PHE A 30 2.70 -8.04 -21.66
C PHE A 30 1.75 -9.23 -21.77
N ILE A 31 1.65 -10.01 -20.70
CA ILE A 31 0.71 -11.11 -20.56
C ILE A 31 -0.54 -10.56 -19.89
N VAL A 32 -1.52 -10.16 -20.72
CA VAL A 32 -2.78 -9.60 -20.23
C VAL A 32 -3.75 -10.73 -19.91
N HIS A 33 -4.39 -10.66 -18.74
CA HIS A 33 -5.31 -11.69 -18.26
C HIS A 33 -6.50 -11.08 -17.49
N GLU A 34 -7.54 -11.88 -17.31
CA GLU A 34 -8.65 -11.61 -16.38
C GLU A 34 -8.31 -12.22 -15.00
N GLU A 35 -9.09 -11.89 -13.98
CA GLU A 35 -8.96 -12.45 -12.64
C GLU A 35 -9.01 -14.00 -12.70
N ASP A 36 -8.12 -14.65 -11.94
CA ASP A 36 -7.92 -16.11 -11.91
C ASP A 36 -7.53 -16.78 -13.24
N LYS A 37 -7.28 -16.02 -14.32
CA LYS A 37 -6.90 -16.56 -15.64
C LYS A 37 -5.44 -16.35 -16.02
N ARG A 38 -4.59 -15.94 -15.06
CA ARG A 38 -3.14 -15.66 -15.29
C ARG A 38 -2.39 -16.84 -15.92
N LYS A 39 -2.54 -18.05 -15.36
CA LYS A 39 -1.88 -19.27 -15.89
C LYS A 39 -2.33 -19.59 -17.31
N LYS A 40 -3.62 -19.43 -17.61
CA LYS A 40 -4.18 -19.65 -18.94
C LYS A 40 -3.59 -18.67 -19.95
N ALA A 41 -3.51 -17.39 -19.60
CA ALA A 41 -2.91 -16.37 -20.44
C ALA A 41 -1.41 -16.63 -20.69
N LEU A 42 -0.65 -17.05 -19.66
CA LEU A 42 0.75 -17.45 -19.82
C LEU A 42 0.93 -18.61 -20.80
N VAL A 43 0.07 -19.63 -20.73
CA VAL A 43 0.10 -20.77 -21.66
C VAL A 43 -0.18 -20.32 -23.10
N GLN A 44 -1.08 -19.35 -23.29
CA GLN A 44 -1.40 -18.79 -24.61
C GLN A 44 -0.25 -17.97 -25.21
N GLU A 45 0.51 -17.26 -24.38
CA GLU A 45 1.66 -16.44 -24.83
C GLU A 45 2.98 -17.23 -24.82
N LYS A 46 2.98 -18.50 -24.40
CA LYS A 46 4.20 -19.32 -24.24
C LYS A 46 5.01 -19.43 -25.54
N GLU A 47 4.34 -19.64 -26.67
CA GLU A 47 4.99 -19.79 -27.97
C GLU A 47 5.66 -18.47 -28.38
N THR A 48 4.92 -17.36 -28.34
CA THR A 48 5.42 -16.01 -28.59
C THR A 48 6.63 -15.66 -27.71
N ILE A 49 6.57 -15.96 -26.42
CA ILE A 49 7.69 -15.72 -25.50
C ILE A 49 8.89 -16.59 -25.87
N GLY A 50 8.65 -17.86 -26.22
CA GLY A 50 9.67 -18.82 -26.62
C GLY A 50 10.43 -18.47 -27.91
N GLU A 51 9.84 -17.66 -28.79
CA GLU A 51 10.52 -17.13 -29.98
C GLU A 51 11.65 -16.16 -29.64
N HIS A 52 11.59 -15.49 -28.48
CA HIS A 52 12.67 -14.64 -28.03
C HIS A 52 13.85 -15.49 -27.52
N PRO A 53 15.13 -15.17 -27.84
CA PRO A 53 16.28 -15.98 -27.40
C PRO A 53 16.41 -16.15 -25.87
N ALA A 54 15.93 -15.18 -25.11
CA ALA A 54 15.86 -15.22 -23.64
C ALA A 54 14.57 -15.88 -23.08
N GLY A 55 13.61 -16.22 -23.95
CA GLY A 55 12.27 -16.70 -23.62
C GLY A 55 12.23 -17.98 -22.79
N PRO A 56 12.96 -19.05 -23.19
CA PRO A 56 12.95 -20.31 -22.45
C PRO A 56 13.36 -20.14 -20.97
N LEU A 57 14.32 -19.27 -20.69
CA LEU A 57 14.82 -19.05 -19.33
C LEU A 57 13.75 -18.40 -18.43
N ILE A 58 13.08 -17.35 -18.92
CA ILE A 58 12.04 -16.69 -18.13
C ILE A 58 10.78 -17.54 -17.99
N LEU A 59 10.44 -18.35 -18.99
CA LEU A 59 9.31 -19.28 -18.89
C LEU A 59 9.53 -20.33 -17.82
N ASP A 60 10.74 -20.92 -17.74
CA ASP A 60 11.08 -21.89 -16.70
C ASP A 60 10.97 -21.27 -15.31
N TYR A 61 11.55 -20.08 -15.13
CA TYR A 61 11.44 -19.33 -13.88
C TYR A 61 9.99 -19.06 -13.48
N ILE A 62 9.16 -18.53 -14.38
CA ILE A 62 7.76 -18.19 -14.08
C ILE A 62 6.95 -19.45 -13.74
N LEU A 63 7.16 -20.55 -14.45
CA LEU A 63 6.41 -21.80 -14.24
C LEU A 63 6.80 -22.52 -12.94
N ASN A 64 8.05 -22.38 -12.51
CA ASN A 64 8.58 -23.04 -11.30
C ASN A 64 8.58 -22.13 -10.06
N SER A 65 8.32 -20.83 -10.23
CA SER A 65 8.34 -19.87 -9.12
C SER A 65 7.24 -20.12 -8.09
N LYS A 66 7.64 -20.02 -6.81
CA LYS A 66 6.73 -20.00 -5.65
C LYS A 66 6.45 -18.59 -5.14
N ASP A 67 6.98 -17.58 -5.81
CA ASP A 67 6.79 -16.19 -5.42
C ASP A 67 5.32 -15.80 -5.55
N LYS A 68 4.75 -15.25 -4.47
CA LYS A 68 3.36 -14.80 -4.43
C LYS A 68 3.10 -13.61 -5.36
N GLU A 69 4.09 -12.80 -5.66
CA GLU A 69 3.94 -11.69 -6.61
C GLU A 69 3.80 -12.20 -8.05
N ILE A 70 4.57 -13.24 -8.40
CA ILE A 70 4.52 -13.91 -9.71
C ILE A 70 3.30 -14.83 -9.83
N THR A 71 2.89 -15.48 -8.74
CA THR A 71 1.77 -16.44 -8.75
C THR A 71 0.42 -15.82 -8.43
N GLY A 72 0.36 -14.61 -7.88
CA GLY A 72 -0.90 -13.90 -7.58
C GLY A 72 -1.67 -13.47 -8.84
N ASN A 73 -2.82 -12.84 -8.70
CA ASN A 73 -3.57 -12.26 -9.85
C ASN A 73 -3.27 -10.75 -10.04
N ARG A 74 -2.15 -10.25 -9.54
CA ARG A 74 -1.85 -8.81 -9.57
C ARG A 74 -1.11 -8.44 -10.85
N THR A 75 -1.39 -7.24 -11.33
CA THR A 75 -0.57 -6.57 -12.35
C THR A 75 0.82 -6.32 -11.78
N CYS A 76 1.87 -6.78 -12.45
CA CYS A 76 3.25 -6.62 -11.98
C CYS A 76 4.26 -6.71 -13.13
N PHE A 77 5.45 -6.17 -12.89
CA PHE A 77 6.65 -6.42 -13.67
C PHE A 77 7.42 -7.58 -13.03
N VAL A 78 7.78 -8.60 -13.80
CA VAL A 78 8.44 -9.81 -13.29
C VAL A 78 9.95 -9.61 -13.17
N GLY A 79 10.58 -9.03 -14.20
CA GLY A 79 12.02 -8.89 -14.29
C GLY A 79 12.48 -8.83 -15.75
N LEU A 80 13.80 -8.71 -15.92
CA LEU A 80 14.47 -8.76 -17.22
C LEU A 80 15.25 -10.06 -17.37
N VAL A 81 15.42 -10.52 -18.60
CA VAL A 81 16.39 -11.57 -18.94
C VAL A 81 17.17 -11.15 -20.16
N GLU A 82 18.50 -11.26 -20.08
CA GLU A 82 19.38 -11.01 -21.20
C GLU A 82 19.85 -12.33 -21.83
N HIS A 83 19.83 -12.38 -23.16
CA HIS A 83 20.52 -13.39 -23.94
C HIS A 83 21.64 -12.74 -24.75
N SER A 84 22.85 -13.28 -24.61
CA SER A 84 24.01 -12.88 -25.40
C SER A 84 24.31 -13.93 -26.46
N SER A 85 24.34 -13.52 -27.73
CA SER A 85 24.72 -14.38 -28.86
C SER A 85 26.00 -13.87 -29.53
N PRO A 86 26.88 -14.77 -30.01
CA PRO A 86 28.02 -14.39 -30.81
C PRO A 86 27.53 -13.81 -32.15
N GLY A 87 28.02 -12.62 -32.49
CA GLY A 87 27.75 -11.96 -33.75
C GLY A 87 28.55 -12.55 -34.91
N ILE A 88 28.35 -11.98 -36.11
CA ILE A 88 28.99 -12.43 -37.35
C ILE A 88 30.52 -12.45 -37.17
N LEU A 89 31.13 -13.61 -37.47
CA LEU A 89 32.57 -13.89 -37.32
C LEU A 89 33.13 -13.77 -35.89
N GLY A 90 32.27 -13.69 -34.87
CA GLY A 90 32.69 -13.61 -33.46
C GLY A 90 33.26 -12.27 -33.01
N PHE A 91 33.28 -11.25 -33.89
CA PHE A 91 33.83 -9.93 -33.58
C PHE A 91 32.89 -9.03 -32.76
N PHE A 92 31.59 -9.32 -32.80
CA PHE A 92 30.58 -8.56 -32.05
C PHE A 92 29.77 -9.51 -31.19
N ARG A 93 29.25 -9.04 -30.06
CA ARG A 93 28.20 -9.74 -29.31
C ARG A 93 26.90 -8.99 -29.57
N SER A 94 25.83 -9.73 -29.86
CA SER A 94 24.48 -9.17 -29.88
C SER A 94 23.78 -9.57 -28.60
N THR A 95 23.41 -8.56 -27.82
CA THR A 95 22.59 -8.66 -26.62
C THR A 95 21.13 -8.43 -27.00
N ARG A 96 20.25 -9.26 -26.46
CA ARG A 96 18.80 -9.04 -26.50
C ARG A 96 18.22 -9.26 -25.12
N THR A 97 17.45 -8.29 -24.66
CA THR A 97 16.85 -8.27 -23.33
C THR A 97 15.33 -8.38 -23.45
N LEU A 98 14.73 -9.24 -22.64
CA LEU A 98 13.29 -9.46 -22.57
C LEU A 98 12.76 -9.01 -21.22
N GLY A 99 11.80 -8.09 -21.21
CA GLY A 99 11.01 -7.74 -20.02
C GLY A 99 9.63 -8.39 -20.06
N ILE A 100 9.24 -9.06 -18.97
CA ILE A 100 7.91 -9.69 -18.84
C ILE A 100 7.05 -8.93 -17.83
N PHE A 101 5.81 -8.68 -18.23
CA PHE A 101 4.77 -8.07 -17.41
C PHE A 101 3.54 -8.96 -17.38
N PHE A 102 2.85 -8.97 -16.26
CA PHE A 102 1.48 -9.46 -16.17
C PHE A 102 0.55 -8.30 -15.92
N VAL A 103 -0.60 -8.29 -16.60
CA VAL A 103 -1.58 -7.21 -16.50
C VAL A 103 -2.97 -7.81 -16.30
N ASN A 104 -3.55 -7.60 -15.13
CA ASN A 104 -4.92 -7.98 -14.83
C ASN A 104 -5.89 -6.89 -15.32
N ALA A 105 -6.61 -7.15 -16.41
CA ALA A 105 -7.51 -6.18 -17.04
C ALA A 105 -8.68 -5.76 -16.14
N ASP A 106 -9.16 -6.67 -15.27
CA ASP A 106 -10.32 -6.43 -14.39
C ASP A 106 -10.03 -5.39 -13.30
N ARG A 107 -8.76 -5.05 -13.07
CA ARG A 107 -8.33 -4.05 -12.07
C ARG A 107 -8.45 -2.60 -12.56
N PHE A 108 -8.81 -2.39 -13.83
CA PHE A 108 -8.83 -1.06 -14.44
C PHE A 108 -10.23 -0.69 -14.89
N ASN A 109 -10.73 0.45 -14.38
CA ASN A 109 -12.05 0.97 -14.73
C ASN A 109 -12.04 1.82 -15.99
N THR A 110 -10.87 2.31 -16.41
CA THR A 110 -10.68 3.16 -17.58
C THR A 110 -9.42 2.77 -18.35
N GLN A 111 -9.40 3.08 -19.65
CA GLN A 111 -8.21 2.87 -20.47
C GLN A 111 -7.04 3.75 -20.03
N GLU A 112 -7.32 4.93 -19.46
CA GLU A 112 -6.32 5.85 -18.94
C GLU A 112 -5.63 5.27 -17.70
N ASP A 113 -6.39 4.69 -16.76
CA ASP A 113 -5.81 3.99 -15.60
C ASP A 113 -4.89 2.85 -16.02
N LEU A 114 -5.32 2.07 -17.01
CA LEU A 114 -4.52 0.97 -17.56
C LEU A 114 -3.24 1.49 -18.21
N LYS A 115 -3.33 2.52 -19.07
CA LYS A 115 -2.15 3.14 -19.72
C LYS A 115 -1.19 3.69 -18.68
N ASN A 116 -1.71 4.43 -17.70
CA ASN A 116 -0.95 5.00 -16.59
C ASN A 116 -0.14 3.91 -15.88
N HIS A 117 -0.80 2.82 -15.51
CA HIS A 117 -0.17 1.74 -14.76
C HIS A 117 0.78 0.89 -15.60
N ALA A 118 0.46 0.62 -16.88
CA ALA A 118 1.36 -0.09 -17.78
C ALA A 118 2.65 0.70 -18.02
N LEU A 119 2.56 2.01 -18.28
CA LEU A 119 3.73 2.88 -18.44
C LEU A 119 4.53 3.04 -17.13
N HIS A 120 3.86 3.05 -15.98
CA HIS A 120 4.51 3.00 -14.67
C HIS A 120 5.40 1.73 -14.56
N LEU A 121 4.87 0.56 -14.92
CA LEU A 121 5.66 -0.68 -14.93
C LEU A 121 6.79 -0.66 -15.96
N VAL A 122 6.56 -0.09 -17.15
CA VAL A 122 7.60 0.10 -18.17
C VAL A 122 8.76 0.90 -17.61
N TRP A 123 8.51 1.95 -16.84
CA TRP A 123 9.60 2.71 -16.22
C TRP A 123 10.47 1.83 -15.30
N HIS A 124 9.86 0.95 -14.50
CA HIS A 124 10.63 0.01 -13.67
C HIS A 124 11.52 -0.90 -14.52
N ALA A 125 11.03 -1.36 -15.68
CA ALA A 125 11.82 -2.15 -16.62
C ALA A 125 12.94 -1.34 -17.27
N LEU A 126 12.68 -0.11 -17.73
CA LEU A 126 13.69 0.78 -18.31
C LEU A 126 14.78 1.14 -17.31
N ALA A 127 14.39 1.48 -16.09
CA ALA A 127 15.29 1.72 -14.98
C ALA A 127 16.21 0.53 -14.71
N LEU A 128 15.63 -0.68 -14.61
CA LEU A 128 16.38 -1.90 -14.36
C LEU A 128 17.33 -2.24 -15.52
N TYR A 129 16.89 -2.00 -16.75
CA TYR A 129 17.69 -2.18 -17.96
C TYR A 129 18.92 -1.27 -17.94
N GLU A 130 18.73 0.02 -17.67
CA GLU A 130 19.82 0.99 -17.59
C GLU A 130 20.79 0.69 -16.44
N ASP A 131 20.27 0.36 -15.25
CA ASP A 131 21.09 -0.01 -14.08
C ASP A 131 21.94 -1.26 -14.38
N PHE A 132 21.36 -2.26 -15.05
CA PHE A 132 22.06 -3.49 -15.44
C PHE A 132 23.18 -3.23 -16.46
N HIS A 133 22.91 -2.47 -17.53
CA HIS A 133 23.93 -2.18 -18.52
C HIS A 133 25.03 -1.24 -17.99
N ALA A 134 24.69 -0.30 -17.10
CA ALA A 134 25.69 0.52 -16.41
C ALA A 134 26.61 -0.34 -15.53
N ALA A 135 26.05 -1.32 -14.81
CA ALA A 135 26.80 -2.28 -14.00
C ALA A 135 27.74 -3.15 -14.86
N GLN A 136 27.26 -3.68 -16.00
CA GLN A 136 28.09 -4.43 -16.94
C GLN A 136 29.24 -3.58 -17.50
N ALA A 137 28.96 -2.34 -17.89
CA ALA A 137 29.97 -1.42 -18.41
C ALA A 137 31.05 -1.12 -17.36
N GLU A 138 30.67 -0.98 -16.08
CA GLU A 138 31.62 -0.79 -14.98
C GLU A 138 32.52 -2.02 -14.79
N ILE A 139 31.95 -3.23 -14.86
CA ILE A 139 32.71 -4.49 -14.77
C ILE A 139 33.70 -4.61 -15.93
N LEU A 140 33.26 -4.36 -17.16
CA LEU A 140 34.11 -4.43 -18.35
C LEU A 140 35.25 -3.40 -18.27
N LYS A 141 34.96 -2.18 -17.80
CA LYS A 141 35.98 -1.16 -17.57
C LYS A 141 37.02 -1.63 -16.55
N LYS A 142 36.59 -2.21 -15.42
CA LYS A 142 37.49 -2.75 -14.39
C LYS A 142 38.32 -3.93 -14.91
N ALA A 143 37.73 -4.80 -15.74
CA ALA A 143 38.44 -5.92 -16.37
C ALA A 143 39.48 -5.45 -17.41
N GLY A 144 39.25 -4.31 -18.06
CA GLY A 144 40.15 -3.68 -19.03
C GLY A 144 41.27 -2.82 -18.44
N THR A 145 41.22 -2.45 -17.15
CA THR A 145 42.27 -1.65 -16.47
C THR A 145 43.27 -2.49 -15.63
N LEU A 146 43.49 -3.77 -15.95
CA LEU A 146 44.68 -4.51 -15.49
C LEU A 146 45.84 -4.37 -16.50
N PRO A 147 47.09 -4.19 -16.03
CA PRO A 147 48.24 -3.90 -16.88
C PRO A 147 48.57 -5.08 -17.80
N SER A 148 49.21 -4.76 -18.92
CA SER A 148 49.72 -5.72 -19.89
C SER A 148 50.46 -6.90 -19.24
N LEU A 149 50.31 -8.08 -19.89
CA LEU A 149 51.15 -9.30 -19.88
C LEU A 149 50.47 -10.57 -19.32
N SER A 150 49.88 -11.38 -20.20
CA SER A 150 50.39 -12.72 -20.54
C SER A 150 49.39 -13.48 -21.42
N LYS A 151 49.92 -14.21 -22.41
CA LYS A 151 49.16 -14.99 -23.40
C LYS A 151 48.74 -16.34 -22.81
N THR A 152 47.66 -16.37 -22.04
CA THR A 152 46.92 -17.62 -21.77
C THR A 152 45.45 -17.32 -21.45
N PRO A 153 44.49 -18.00 -22.10
CA PRO A 153 43.07 -17.76 -21.84
C PRO A 153 42.63 -18.41 -20.52
N PRO A 154 41.94 -17.70 -19.62
CA PRO A 154 41.38 -18.31 -18.42
C PRO A 154 40.04 -18.99 -18.73
N LYS A 155 39.83 -20.16 -18.12
CA LYS A 155 38.56 -20.90 -18.08
C LYS A 155 37.53 -20.15 -17.22
N PRO A 156 36.21 -20.29 -17.48
CA PRO A 156 35.17 -19.68 -16.67
C PRO A 156 35.10 -20.39 -15.32
N ASN A 157 35.59 -19.75 -14.26
CA ASN A 157 35.38 -20.19 -12.89
C ASN A 157 34.43 -19.23 -12.19
N ASN A 158 33.41 -19.79 -11.53
CA ASN A 158 32.49 -19.15 -10.60
C ASN A 158 33.24 -18.72 -9.32
N ALA A 159 34.21 -17.81 -9.43
CA ALA A 159 34.91 -17.25 -8.29
C ALA A 159 34.25 -15.92 -7.90
N ALA A 160 33.57 -15.92 -6.75
CA ALA A 160 33.07 -14.73 -6.09
C ALA A 160 34.24 -13.80 -5.75
N VAL A 161 34.39 -12.72 -6.52
CA VAL A 161 35.31 -11.63 -6.21
C VAL A 161 34.64 -10.77 -5.14
N GLU A 162 35.22 -10.75 -3.95
CA GLU A 162 34.78 -9.94 -2.82
C GLU A 162 35.23 -8.48 -3.04
N THR A 163 34.56 -7.76 -3.94
CA THR A 163 34.76 -6.32 -4.12
C THR A 163 34.16 -5.56 -2.95
N GLN A 164 34.96 -4.68 -2.31
CA GLN A 164 34.50 -3.67 -1.38
C GLN A 164 33.29 -2.94 -1.97
N LYS A 165 32.09 -3.20 -1.41
CA LYS A 165 30.84 -2.60 -1.84
C LYS A 165 30.83 -1.13 -1.46
N THR A 166 31.12 -0.25 -2.40
CA THR A 166 30.64 1.13 -2.28
C THR A 166 29.11 1.05 -2.31
N GLU A 167 28.44 1.51 -1.25
CA GLU A 167 26.98 1.42 -1.06
C GLU A 167 26.16 2.06 -2.20
N ASN A 168 26.80 2.79 -3.12
CA ASN A 168 26.17 3.44 -4.27
C ASN A 168 26.52 2.80 -5.63
N SER A 169 27.17 1.63 -5.68
CA SER A 169 27.43 0.97 -6.98
C SER A 169 26.13 0.45 -7.59
N PRO A 170 25.89 0.63 -8.91
CA PRO A 170 24.73 0.06 -9.61
C PRO A 170 24.54 -1.44 -9.35
N LEU A 171 25.63 -2.18 -9.19
CA LEU A 171 25.62 -3.62 -8.87
C LEU A 171 24.91 -3.95 -7.55
N SER A 172 24.93 -3.05 -6.57
CA SER A 172 24.29 -3.28 -5.27
C SER A 172 22.75 -3.30 -5.35
N ARG A 173 22.19 -2.71 -6.41
CA ARG A 173 20.75 -2.58 -6.67
C ARG A 173 20.18 -3.69 -7.56
N LEU A 174 21.00 -4.66 -7.94
CA LEU A 174 20.64 -5.74 -8.83
C LEU A 174 20.68 -7.06 -8.07
N GLU A 175 19.71 -7.91 -8.35
CA GLU A 175 19.71 -9.31 -7.94
C GLU A 175 19.49 -10.15 -9.19
N ILE A 176 20.36 -11.16 -9.38
CA ILE A 176 20.27 -12.09 -10.51
C ILE A 176 19.94 -13.46 -9.94
N THR A 177 18.71 -13.90 -10.15
CA THR A 177 18.20 -15.17 -9.64
C THR A 177 17.81 -16.03 -10.84
N GLU A 178 18.49 -17.16 -11.04
CA GLU A 178 18.24 -18.08 -12.17
C GLU A 178 18.35 -17.39 -13.55
N GLY A 179 19.21 -16.38 -13.65
CA GLY A 179 19.40 -15.57 -14.87
C GLY A 179 18.32 -14.50 -15.08
N ILE A 180 17.35 -14.37 -14.16
CA ILE A 180 16.41 -13.27 -14.11
C ILE A 180 17.03 -12.12 -13.34
N ILE A 181 17.08 -10.96 -13.97
CA ILE A 181 17.53 -9.71 -13.39
C ILE A 181 16.32 -9.04 -12.76
N ILE A 182 16.37 -8.82 -11.45
CA ILE A 182 15.37 -8.09 -10.68
C ILE A 182 16.04 -6.94 -9.91
N THR A 183 15.23 -5.96 -9.52
CA THR A 183 15.72 -4.82 -8.74
C THR A 183 15.74 -5.16 -7.26
N LYS A 184 16.81 -4.77 -6.58
CA LYS A 184 16.97 -4.86 -5.12
C LYS A 184 17.03 -3.45 -4.57
N LEU A 185 15.84 -2.90 -4.27
CA LEU A 185 15.70 -1.54 -3.74
C LEU A 185 15.35 -1.60 -2.27
N ASP A 186 15.89 -0.68 -1.49
CA ASP A 186 15.34 -0.43 -0.16
C ASP A 186 13.95 0.23 -0.25
N THR A 187 13.27 0.37 0.89
CA THR A 187 11.92 0.95 0.92
C THR A 187 11.86 2.39 0.38
N GLN A 188 12.87 3.22 0.63
CA GLN A 188 12.89 4.62 0.17
C GLN A 188 13.23 4.71 -1.31
N GLU A 189 14.19 3.91 -1.77
CA GLU A 189 14.56 3.79 -3.19
C GLU A 189 13.37 3.28 -4.01
N TYR A 190 12.60 2.32 -3.48
CA TYR A 190 11.38 1.84 -4.13
C TYR A 190 10.33 2.95 -4.28
N TYR A 191 10.12 3.79 -3.27
CA TYR A 191 9.18 4.91 -3.35
C TYR A 191 9.66 6.01 -4.28
N HIS A 192 10.97 6.26 -4.33
CA HIS A 192 11.55 7.15 -5.32
C HIS A 192 11.37 6.57 -6.73
N ARG A 193 11.58 5.26 -6.92
CA ARG A 193 11.33 4.62 -8.23
C ARG A 193 9.88 4.74 -8.66
N ASN A 194 8.92 4.60 -7.75
CA ASN A 194 7.50 4.81 -8.03
C ASN A 194 7.17 6.27 -8.37
N LEU A 195 7.83 7.25 -7.75
CA LEU A 195 7.73 8.67 -8.12
C LEU A 195 8.12 8.85 -9.59
N LEU A 196 9.29 8.34 -9.97
CA LEU A 196 9.81 8.43 -11.32
C LEU A 196 8.90 7.70 -12.32
N ALA A 197 8.34 6.56 -11.93
CA ALA A 197 7.43 5.80 -12.77
C ALA A 197 6.12 6.55 -13.06
N ASP A 198 5.54 7.20 -12.04
CA ASP A 198 4.36 8.06 -12.24
C ASP A 198 4.70 9.30 -13.08
N ILE A 199 5.87 9.93 -12.86
CA ILE A 199 6.35 11.06 -13.69
C ILE A 199 6.50 10.63 -15.14
N PHE A 200 7.19 9.52 -15.41
CA PHE A 200 7.38 8.99 -16.75
C PHE A 200 6.05 8.73 -17.42
N SER A 201 5.15 8.04 -16.73
CA SER A 201 3.84 7.67 -17.22
C SER A 201 2.98 8.87 -17.61
N ALA A 202 2.89 9.87 -16.72
CA ALA A 202 2.15 11.10 -16.96
C ALA A 202 2.78 11.94 -18.09
N THR A 203 4.10 12.07 -18.09
CA THR A 203 4.85 12.83 -19.11
C THR A 203 4.67 12.21 -20.49
N PHE A 204 4.86 10.89 -20.59
CA PHE A 204 4.75 10.16 -21.85
C PHE A 204 3.35 10.32 -22.46
N GLN A 205 2.30 10.22 -21.63
CA GLN A 205 0.92 10.42 -22.10
C GLN A 205 0.61 11.86 -22.50
N ALA A 206 1.09 12.84 -21.73
CA ALA A 206 0.95 14.25 -22.09
C ALA A 206 1.63 14.56 -23.44
N LEU A 207 2.83 14.03 -23.68
CA LEU A 207 3.55 14.16 -24.95
C LEU A 207 2.87 13.42 -26.11
N HIS A 208 2.01 12.44 -25.82
CA HIS A 208 1.14 11.77 -26.79
C HIS A 208 -0.22 12.45 -26.98
N GLY A 209 -0.41 13.65 -26.43
CA GLY A 209 -1.63 14.46 -26.61
C GLY A 209 -2.76 14.09 -25.67
N THR A 210 -2.50 13.34 -24.60
CA THR A 210 -3.50 13.09 -23.55
C THR A 210 -3.60 14.34 -22.68
N GLU A 211 -4.64 15.13 -22.90
CA GLU A 211 -4.90 16.35 -22.13
C GLU A 211 -5.01 16.03 -20.64
N ASN A 212 -4.44 16.89 -19.80
CA ASN A 212 -4.48 16.79 -18.35
C ASN A 212 -3.89 15.50 -17.74
N ALA A 213 -3.21 14.62 -18.48
CA ALA A 213 -2.67 13.36 -17.96
C ALA A 213 -1.92 13.51 -16.62
N ILE A 214 -1.08 14.55 -16.51
CA ILE A 214 -0.36 14.89 -15.27
C ILE A 214 -1.31 15.20 -14.11
N LYS A 215 -2.29 16.08 -14.36
CA LYS A 215 -3.25 16.49 -13.32
C LYS A 215 -4.18 15.33 -12.94
N SER A 216 -4.67 14.56 -13.91
CA SER A 216 -5.53 13.40 -13.70
C SER A 216 -4.86 12.36 -12.81
N LEU A 217 -3.61 11.97 -13.11
CA LEU A 217 -2.87 11.01 -12.30
C LEU A 217 -2.61 11.54 -10.89
N ALA A 218 -2.25 12.83 -10.75
CA ALA A 218 -2.01 13.43 -9.43
C ALA A 218 -3.29 13.44 -8.59
N VAL A 219 -4.42 13.87 -9.15
CA VAL A 219 -5.72 13.87 -8.48
C VAL A 219 -6.13 12.45 -8.09
N GLN A 220 -5.92 11.44 -8.94
CA GLN A 220 -6.17 10.05 -8.59
C GLN A 220 -5.36 9.62 -7.36
N ARG A 221 -4.04 9.87 -7.34
CA ARG A 221 -3.18 9.54 -6.19
C ARG A 221 -3.61 10.25 -4.91
N MET A 222 -4.05 11.50 -5.00
CA MET A 222 -4.58 12.25 -3.87
C MET A 222 -5.91 11.66 -3.38
N GLN A 223 -6.84 11.32 -4.29
CA GLN A 223 -8.10 10.64 -3.96
C GLN A 223 -7.85 9.32 -3.25
N ASP A 224 -6.93 8.52 -3.75
CA ASP A 224 -6.54 7.24 -3.15
C ASP A 224 -5.86 7.40 -1.79
N THR A 225 -5.35 8.60 -1.47
CA THR A 225 -4.79 8.93 -0.15
C THR A 225 -5.88 9.32 0.86
N LEU A 226 -7.00 9.88 0.40
CA LEU A 226 -8.11 10.33 1.24
C LEU A 226 -9.30 9.36 1.26
N ALA A 227 -9.17 8.19 0.65
CA ALA A 227 -10.20 7.16 0.60
C ALA A 227 -9.65 5.80 1.05
N PRO A 228 -10.48 4.94 1.67
CA PRO A 228 -10.07 3.58 1.98
C PRO A 228 -9.94 2.76 0.69
N GLN A 229 -8.70 2.49 0.27
CA GLN A 229 -8.41 1.70 -0.92
C GLN A 229 -7.80 0.34 -0.55
N ILE A 230 -8.45 -0.75 -0.98
CA ILE A 230 -7.95 -2.11 -0.79
C ILE A 230 -6.81 -2.35 -1.79
N GLY A 231 -5.68 -2.88 -1.30
CA GLY A 231 -4.54 -3.25 -2.14
C GLY A 231 -3.70 -2.08 -2.65
N PHE A 232 -4.14 -0.83 -2.47
CA PHE A 232 -3.37 0.36 -2.79
C PHE A 232 -2.68 0.93 -1.55
N ILE A 233 -1.42 1.31 -1.71
CA ILE A 233 -0.58 1.79 -0.61
C ILE A 233 -0.05 3.20 -0.94
N SER A 234 -0.82 4.22 -0.58
CA SER A 234 -0.62 5.62 -1.00
C SER A 234 0.75 6.19 -0.60
N GLU A 235 1.30 5.75 0.54
CA GLU A 235 2.64 6.15 0.98
C GLU A 235 3.76 5.70 0.03
N LYS A 236 3.49 4.78 -0.90
CA LYS A 236 4.45 4.31 -1.92
C LYS A 236 4.43 5.13 -3.21
N TYR A 237 3.48 6.05 -3.38
CA TYR A 237 3.26 6.81 -4.63
C TYR A 237 3.27 8.32 -4.36
N PRO A 238 4.44 8.93 -4.17
CA PRO A 238 4.57 10.34 -3.82
C PRO A 238 4.39 11.30 -5.01
N PHE A 239 3.88 10.85 -6.15
CA PHE A 239 3.72 11.66 -7.37
C PHE A 239 3.11 13.05 -7.16
N PRO A 240 2.07 13.25 -6.31
CA PRO A 240 1.47 14.55 -6.07
C PRO A 240 2.46 15.66 -5.69
N ILE A 241 3.54 15.35 -4.96
CA ILE A 241 4.52 16.36 -4.53
C ILE A 241 5.36 16.93 -5.70
N SER A 242 5.32 16.28 -6.86
CA SER A 242 6.07 16.68 -8.06
C SER A 242 5.23 17.41 -9.11
N LEU A 243 3.93 17.58 -8.85
CA LEU A 243 2.95 18.06 -9.83
C LEU A 243 3.36 19.40 -10.47
N GLU A 244 3.62 20.43 -9.66
CA GLU A 244 3.96 21.77 -10.15
C GLU A 244 5.30 21.78 -10.89
N THR A 245 6.32 21.12 -10.34
CA THR A 245 7.64 21.02 -10.96
C THR A 245 7.57 20.33 -12.32
N LEU A 246 6.78 19.26 -12.43
CA LEU A 246 6.58 18.55 -13.68
C LEU A 246 5.84 19.41 -14.71
N GLN A 247 4.78 20.10 -14.31
CA GLN A 247 4.03 20.98 -15.20
C GLN A 247 4.91 22.11 -15.75
N LEU A 248 5.74 22.72 -14.91
CA LEU A 248 6.67 23.77 -15.32
C LEU A 248 7.69 23.24 -16.33
N LEU A 249 8.42 22.16 -15.99
CA LEU A 249 9.48 21.61 -16.85
C LEU A 249 8.94 21.06 -18.17
N LEU A 250 7.75 20.46 -18.17
CA LEU A 250 7.12 20.02 -19.41
C LEU A 250 6.76 21.22 -20.30
N THR A 251 6.22 22.29 -19.72
CA THR A 251 5.86 23.51 -20.46
C THR A 251 7.10 24.18 -21.07
N GLU A 252 8.19 24.28 -20.29
CA GLU A 252 9.48 24.80 -20.77
C GLU A 252 10.07 23.92 -21.87
N SER A 253 10.04 22.60 -21.69
CA SER A 253 10.52 21.63 -22.69
C SER A 253 9.75 21.71 -24.00
N LEU A 254 8.42 21.84 -23.95
CA LEU A 254 7.56 21.98 -25.13
C LEU A 254 7.75 23.32 -25.83
N SER A 255 8.09 24.37 -25.09
CA SER A 255 8.33 25.72 -25.65
C SER A 255 9.73 25.84 -26.27
N GLY A 256 10.74 25.19 -25.68
CA GLY A 256 12.14 25.27 -26.10
C GLY A 256 12.57 24.22 -27.11
N SER A 257 11.94 23.05 -27.12
CA SER A 257 12.23 22.03 -28.13
C SER A 257 11.59 22.43 -29.46
N GLY A 258 12.40 22.79 -30.45
CA GLY A 258 11.95 22.73 -31.84
C GLY A 258 11.37 21.32 -32.10
N LYS A 259 10.39 21.19 -33.00
CA LYS A 259 9.56 19.98 -33.30
C LYS A 259 10.29 18.63 -33.60
N LYS A 260 11.56 18.46 -33.25
CA LYS A 260 12.45 17.38 -33.67
C LYS A 260 12.72 16.32 -32.61
N GLU A 261 12.52 16.58 -31.31
CA GLU A 261 12.79 15.57 -30.30
C GLU A 261 11.69 14.50 -30.26
N LYS A 262 12.09 13.23 -30.23
CA LYS A 262 11.14 12.10 -30.12
C LYS A 262 10.55 12.04 -28.70
N THR A 263 9.27 11.69 -28.60
CA THR A 263 8.51 11.63 -27.34
C THR A 263 9.18 10.81 -26.24
N LEU A 264 9.67 9.61 -26.57
CA LEU A 264 10.24 8.70 -25.56
C LEU A 264 11.54 9.22 -24.92
N PRO A 265 12.59 9.60 -25.67
CA PRO A 265 13.78 10.22 -25.10
C PRO A 265 13.46 11.46 -24.23
N LEU A 266 12.53 12.30 -24.68
CA LEU A 266 12.09 13.48 -23.94
C LEU A 266 11.45 13.09 -22.60
N ALA A 267 10.54 12.11 -22.59
CA ALA A 267 9.90 11.63 -21.37
C ALA A 267 10.92 11.04 -20.37
N VAL A 268 11.88 10.25 -20.86
CA VAL A 268 12.96 9.68 -20.03
C VAL A 268 13.82 10.79 -19.44
N ARG A 269 14.20 11.80 -20.24
CA ARG A 269 15.00 12.94 -19.77
C ARG A 269 14.29 13.72 -18.66
N ILE A 270 13.06 14.17 -18.91
CA ILE A 270 12.25 14.92 -17.93
C ILE A 270 12.12 14.13 -16.63
N THR A 271 11.86 12.82 -16.73
CA THR A 271 11.74 11.94 -15.55
C THR A 271 13.03 11.93 -14.72
N LYS A 272 14.19 11.79 -15.36
CA LYS A 272 15.49 11.79 -14.68
C LYS A 272 15.81 13.16 -14.05
N GLU A 273 15.56 14.24 -14.78
CA GLU A 273 15.78 15.61 -14.31
C GLU A 273 14.97 15.91 -13.04
N ILE A 274 13.67 15.62 -13.06
CA ILE A 274 12.81 15.78 -11.88
C ILE A 274 13.25 14.84 -10.76
N GLY A 275 13.61 13.61 -11.11
CA GLY A 275 14.06 12.61 -10.16
C GLY A 275 15.24 13.04 -9.30
N MET A 276 16.16 13.83 -9.86
CA MET A 276 17.31 14.38 -9.12
C MET A 276 16.92 15.50 -8.16
N THR A 277 15.80 16.19 -8.41
CA THR A 277 15.30 17.29 -7.57
C THR A 277 14.62 16.77 -6.29
N PHE A 278 13.90 15.65 -6.38
CA PHE A 278 13.14 15.09 -5.27
C PHE A 278 13.97 14.13 -4.41
N LYS A 279 14.49 14.67 -3.30
CA LYS A 279 15.25 13.90 -2.29
C LYS A 279 14.34 12.96 -1.48
N ILE A 280 14.97 11.96 -0.87
CA ILE A 280 14.32 11.01 0.07
C ILE A 280 13.57 11.73 1.21
N SER A 281 14.01 12.92 1.62
CA SER A 281 13.32 13.71 2.65
C SER A 281 11.90 14.13 2.23
N ALA A 282 11.70 14.52 0.97
CA ALA A 282 10.39 14.91 0.45
C ALA A 282 9.44 13.70 0.40
N ILE A 283 9.97 12.53 0.03
CA ILE A 283 9.22 11.26 0.07
C ILE A 283 8.81 10.93 1.50
N LYS A 284 9.71 11.09 2.49
CA LYS A 284 9.37 10.88 3.90
C LYS A 284 8.27 11.84 4.38
N GLN A 285 8.26 13.09 3.92
CA GLN A 285 7.20 14.05 4.23
C GLN A 285 5.85 13.63 3.64
N TRP A 286 5.82 13.17 2.38
CA TRP A 286 4.63 12.57 1.77
C TRP A 286 4.06 11.42 2.60
N ARG A 287 4.92 10.52 3.07
CA ARG A 287 4.51 9.39 3.91
C ARG A 287 3.97 9.83 5.27
N ALA A 288 4.57 10.86 5.87
CA ALA A 288 4.13 11.42 7.14
C ALA A 288 2.71 12.02 7.04
N PHE A 289 2.30 12.48 5.85
CA PHE A 289 0.93 12.87 5.56
C PHE A 289 0.02 11.67 5.24
N CYS A 290 0.47 10.75 4.38
CA CYS A 290 -0.37 9.64 3.90
C CYS A 290 -0.77 8.64 4.97
N ASN A 291 0.14 8.29 5.89
CA ASN A 291 -0.16 7.25 6.88
C ASN A 291 -1.31 7.69 7.80
N PRO A 292 -1.29 8.87 8.44
CA PRO A 292 -2.42 9.35 9.23
C PRO A 292 -3.68 9.59 8.39
N ALA A 293 -3.55 10.11 7.17
CA ALA A 293 -4.70 10.31 6.26
C ALA A 293 -5.43 8.99 5.97
N GLN A 294 -4.68 7.94 5.64
CA GLN A 294 -5.23 6.61 5.42
C GLN A 294 -5.82 6.01 6.70
N GLU A 295 -5.16 6.16 7.85
CA GLU A 295 -5.71 5.72 9.13
C GLU A 295 -7.10 6.33 9.37
N MET A 296 -7.27 7.64 9.13
CA MET A 296 -8.57 8.32 9.23
C MET A 296 -9.57 7.86 8.15
N ALA A 297 -9.16 7.74 6.88
CA ALA A 297 -10.05 7.29 5.80
C ALA A 297 -10.65 5.91 6.10
N TRP A 298 -9.84 4.99 6.65
CA TRP A 298 -10.28 3.66 7.05
C TRP A 298 -11.13 3.61 8.33
N CYS A 299 -11.03 4.65 9.16
CA CYS A 299 -11.95 4.91 10.28
C CYS A 299 -13.28 5.54 9.84
N GLY A 300 -13.44 5.86 8.55
CA GLY A 300 -14.68 6.39 7.99
C GLY A 300 -14.80 7.92 8.04
N PHE A 301 -13.71 8.65 8.30
CA PHE A 301 -13.73 10.11 8.21
C PHE A 301 -13.83 10.58 6.76
N ASP A 302 -14.58 11.67 6.54
CA ASP A 302 -14.66 12.35 5.25
C ASP A 302 -13.37 13.13 4.92
N ARG A 303 -13.21 13.50 3.64
CA ARG A 303 -11.98 14.09 3.10
C ARG A 303 -11.71 15.47 3.69
N GLU A 304 -12.76 16.26 3.89
CA GLU A 304 -12.73 17.58 4.50
C GLU A 304 -12.19 17.51 5.95
N THR A 305 -12.62 16.49 6.70
CA THR A 305 -12.20 16.21 8.07
C THR A 305 -10.74 15.74 8.10
N ILE A 306 -10.34 14.84 7.20
CA ILE A 306 -8.94 14.38 7.10
C ILE A 306 -7.99 15.54 6.83
N LEU A 307 -8.30 16.37 5.83
CA LEU A 307 -7.46 17.53 5.46
C LEU A 307 -7.45 18.59 6.56
N GLY A 308 -8.60 18.87 7.17
CA GLY A 308 -8.68 19.79 8.29
C GLY A 308 -7.81 19.31 9.47
N ALA A 309 -7.81 18.01 9.76
CA ALA A 309 -7.03 17.44 10.84
C ALA A 309 -5.53 17.62 10.54
N ALA A 310 -5.10 17.31 9.32
CA ALA A 310 -3.72 17.51 8.90
C ALA A 310 -3.28 18.98 8.99
N ILE A 311 -4.12 19.93 8.56
CA ILE A 311 -3.78 21.36 8.49
C ILE A 311 -3.80 22.02 9.87
N TYR A 312 -4.83 21.78 10.68
CA TYR A 312 -5.07 22.55 11.90
C TYR A 312 -4.54 21.92 13.18
N THR A 313 -4.13 20.65 13.15
CA THR A 313 -3.73 19.92 14.37
C THR A 313 -2.31 19.37 14.33
N ASN A 314 -1.73 19.23 13.13
CA ASN A 314 -0.39 18.69 13.00
C ASN A 314 0.66 19.78 13.23
N GLU A 315 1.66 19.50 14.06
CA GLU A 315 2.75 20.45 14.34
C GLU A 315 3.74 20.56 13.17
N ASN A 316 3.88 19.50 12.37
CA ASN A 316 4.80 19.43 11.24
C ASN A 316 4.33 20.33 10.09
N THR A 317 5.08 21.40 9.82
CA THR A 317 4.80 22.36 8.74
C THR A 317 4.77 21.72 7.35
N TYR A 318 5.56 20.68 7.10
CA TYR A 318 5.57 19.98 5.81
C TYR A 318 4.30 19.16 5.60
N VAL A 319 3.78 18.51 6.66
CA VAL A 319 2.52 17.77 6.57
C VAL A 319 1.37 18.73 6.31
N ARG A 320 1.35 19.89 6.96
CA ARG A 320 0.37 20.96 6.71
C ARG A 320 0.43 21.46 5.26
N SER A 321 1.63 21.78 4.78
CA SER A 321 1.83 22.24 3.39
C SER A 321 1.40 21.20 2.35
N ILE A 322 1.67 19.91 2.58
CA ILE A 322 1.19 18.83 1.69
C ILE A 322 -0.34 18.75 1.74
N ALA A 323 -0.95 18.87 2.91
CA ALA A 323 -2.40 18.84 3.05
C ALA A 323 -3.07 20.05 2.36
N ASP A 324 -2.48 21.24 2.46
CA ASP A 324 -2.95 22.44 1.74
C ASP A 324 -2.87 22.25 0.22
N MET A 325 -1.74 21.73 -0.29
CA MET A 325 -1.55 21.40 -1.70
C MET A 325 -2.61 20.39 -2.20
N VAL A 326 -2.87 19.34 -1.40
CA VAL A 326 -3.92 18.36 -1.73
C VAL A 326 -5.31 19.01 -1.71
N ALA A 327 -5.61 19.84 -0.73
CA ALA A 327 -6.89 20.54 -0.62
C ALA A 327 -7.13 21.45 -1.84
N GLU A 328 -6.12 22.20 -2.25
CA GLU A 328 -6.17 23.09 -3.41
C GLU A 328 -6.40 22.32 -4.72
N HIS A 329 -5.57 21.32 -5.01
CA HIS A 329 -5.68 20.57 -6.27
C HIS A 329 -6.95 19.72 -6.37
N MET A 330 -7.50 19.28 -5.24
CA MET A 330 -8.77 18.57 -5.19
C MET A 330 -9.99 19.47 -5.05
N ALA A 331 -9.80 20.79 -4.90
CA ALA A 331 -10.84 21.77 -4.59
C ALA A 331 -11.70 21.38 -3.38
N ILE A 332 -11.07 20.82 -2.33
CA ILE A 332 -11.73 20.44 -1.09
C ILE A 332 -11.50 21.53 -0.07
N LYS A 333 -12.58 22.00 0.57
CA LYS A 333 -12.49 22.95 1.68
C LYS A 333 -12.24 22.20 2.99
N PRO A 334 -11.07 22.35 3.64
CA PRO A 334 -10.78 21.66 4.89
C PRO A 334 -11.75 22.06 6.00
N LYS A 335 -12.16 21.10 6.83
CA LYS A 335 -13.04 21.35 7.97
C LYS A 335 -12.25 21.99 9.11
N ILE A 336 -12.73 23.12 9.63
CA ILE A 336 -12.16 23.77 10.81
C ILE A 336 -12.77 23.12 12.06
N PHE A 337 -11.94 22.69 13.00
CA PHE A 337 -12.38 22.08 14.26
C PHE A 337 -12.47 23.14 15.35
N SER A 338 -13.60 23.20 16.05
CA SER A 338 -13.72 23.93 17.32
C SER A 338 -13.19 23.10 18.49
N SER A 339 -13.30 21.77 18.41
CA SER A 339 -12.70 20.81 19.35
C SER A 339 -12.50 19.47 18.66
N LEU A 340 -11.41 18.77 18.97
CA LEU A 340 -11.20 17.39 18.55
C LEU A 340 -11.65 16.45 19.67
N ASN A 341 -12.82 15.84 19.49
CA ASN A 341 -13.33 14.78 20.35
C ASN A 341 -13.28 13.41 19.65
N ASP A 342 -12.52 13.27 18.58
CA ASP A 342 -12.42 12.05 17.80
C ASP A 342 -10.95 11.62 17.65
N TYR A 343 -10.74 10.38 17.22
CA TYR A 343 -9.41 9.87 16.91
C TYR A 343 -8.76 10.70 15.79
N ASN A 344 -7.58 11.26 16.08
CA ASN A 344 -6.82 12.03 15.12
C ASN A 344 -5.34 11.62 15.11
N PRO A 345 -4.91 10.78 14.16
CA PRO A 345 -3.52 10.36 14.04
C PRO A 345 -2.55 11.49 13.63
N PHE A 346 -3.05 12.67 13.21
CA PHE A 346 -2.22 13.85 12.97
C PHE A 346 -1.89 14.63 14.25
N ALA A 347 -2.68 14.47 15.31
CA ALA A 347 -2.45 15.15 16.58
C ALA A 347 -1.39 14.41 17.43
N ASP A 348 -0.91 15.11 18.46
CA ASP A 348 -0.06 14.53 19.47
C ASP A 348 -0.72 13.31 20.15
N GLN A 349 0.09 12.33 20.54
CA GLN A 349 -0.42 11.09 21.10
C GLN A 349 -0.98 11.27 22.51
N GLU A 350 -0.49 12.23 23.28
CA GLU A 350 -1.05 12.56 24.59
C GLU A 350 -2.43 13.20 24.46
N MET A 351 -2.70 13.92 23.37
CA MET A 351 -4.04 14.43 23.07
C MET A 351 -5.00 13.25 22.80
N ASN A 352 -4.61 12.32 21.92
CA ASN A 352 -5.45 11.15 21.60
C ASN A 352 -5.70 10.27 22.84
N LYS A 353 -4.69 10.11 23.71
CA LYS A 353 -4.82 9.38 24.97
C LYS A 353 -5.85 10.06 25.90
N ARG A 354 -5.78 11.37 26.08
CA ARG A 354 -6.77 12.13 26.87
C ARG A 354 -8.19 12.00 26.32
N VAL A 355 -8.33 12.09 24.99
CA VAL A 355 -9.63 11.90 24.31
C VAL A 355 -10.14 10.47 24.51
N HIS A 356 -9.26 9.47 24.41
CA HIS A 356 -9.57 8.07 24.66
C HIS A 356 -10.07 7.83 26.09
N GLU A 357 -9.35 8.29 27.10
CA GLU A 357 -9.71 8.16 28.52
C GLU A 357 -11.07 8.83 28.80
N LYS A 358 -11.27 10.05 28.27
CA LYS A 358 -12.54 10.77 28.39
C LYS A 358 -13.70 9.98 27.81
N ILE A 359 -13.58 9.48 26.57
CA ILE A 359 -14.67 8.77 25.88
C ILE A 359 -14.95 7.42 26.52
N ALA A 360 -13.91 6.70 26.96
CA ALA A 360 -14.07 5.44 27.69
C ALA A 360 -14.90 5.65 28.96
N LEU A 361 -14.57 6.69 29.74
CA LEU A 361 -15.28 7.03 30.98
C LEU A 361 -16.70 7.54 30.72
N GLU A 362 -16.91 8.38 29.72
CA GLU A 362 -18.24 8.86 29.32
C GLU A 362 -19.15 7.69 28.88
N SER A 363 -18.61 6.73 28.12
CA SER A 363 -19.32 5.51 27.70
C SER A 363 -19.73 4.66 28.91
N ALA A 364 -18.83 4.45 29.87
CA ALA A 364 -19.13 3.72 31.10
C ALA A 364 -20.20 4.42 31.96
N ARG A 365 -20.10 5.75 32.15
CA ARG A 365 -21.08 6.55 32.89
C ARG A 365 -22.47 6.48 32.25
N LYS A 366 -22.53 6.70 30.93
CA LYS A 366 -23.79 6.63 30.17
C LYS A 366 -24.45 5.24 30.26
N SER A 367 -23.65 4.18 30.31
CA SER A 367 -24.14 2.81 30.50
C SER A 367 -24.63 2.59 31.94
N MET A 368 -23.87 3.08 32.94
CA MET A 368 -24.21 3.03 34.36
C MET A 368 -25.51 3.78 34.70
N ASP A 369 -25.81 4.89 34.02
CA ASP A 369 -27.04 5.66 34.21
C ASP A 369 -28.30 4.87 33.82
N LYS A 370 -28.16 3.90 32.92
CA LYS A 370 -29.24 3.01 32.47
C LYS A 370 -29.47 1.84 33.42
N VAL A 371 -28.49 1.48 34.24
CA VAL A 371 -28.59 0.37 35.21
C VAL A 371 -29.61 0.73 36.29
N ARG A 372 -30.60 -0.15 36.47
CA ARG A 372 -31.63 -0.07 37.52
C ARG A 372 -31.54 -1.26 38.48
N THR A 373 -31.06 -2.40 38.00
CA THR A 373 -30.98 -3.67 38.70
C THR A 373 -29.66 -4.38 38.37
N PRO A 374 -29.16 -5.30 39.21
CA PRO A 374 -27.98 -6.12 38.89
C PRO A 374 -28.11 -6.91 37.58
N GLU A 375 -29.33 -7.28 37.20
CA GLU A 375 -29.66 -8.01 35.98
C GLU A 375 -29.39 -7.19 34.70
N ASP A 376 -29.22 -5.87 34.82
CA ASP A 376 -28.87 -4.96 33.72
C ASP A 376 -27.39 -5.04 33.30
N TYR A 377 -26.58 -5.96 33.87
CA TYR A 377 -25.16 -6.17 33.55
C TYR A 377 -24.89 -6.33 32.04
N LYS A 378 -25.86 -6.86 31.28
CA LYS A 378 -25.79 -7.03 29.83
C LYS A 378 -25.63 -5.71 29.07
N ILE A 379 -25.99 -4.57 29.66
CA ILE A 379 -25.76 -3.24 29.08
C ILE A 379 -24.25 -3.02 28.86
N PHE A 380 -23.41 -3.39 29.82
CA PHE A 380 -21.96 -3.25 29.70
C PHE A 380 -21.38 -4.22 28.68
N LEU A 381 -21.87 -5.46 28.60
CA LEU A 381 -21.42 -6.42 27.59
C LEU A 381 -21.77 -5.94 26.18
N SER A 382 -22.96 -5.37 25.98
CA SER A 382 -23.36 -4.79 24.70
C SER A 382 -22.49 -3.60 24.31
N GLU A 383 -22.15 -2.72 25.24
CA GLU A 383 -21.24 -1.59 24.98
C GLU A 383 -19.81 -2.08 24.69
N ALA A 384 -19.33 -3.10 25.41
CA ALA A 384 -18.02 -3.70 25.17
C ALA A 384 -17.94 -4.32 23.75
N MET A 385 -19.00 -4.98 23.28
CA MET A 385 -19.11 -5.46 21.90
C MET A 385 -19.08 -4.31 20.89
N ALA A 386 -19.79 -3.21 21.16
CA ALA A 386 -19.77 -2.03 20.31
C ALA A 386 -18.37 -1.39 20.24
N GLN A 387 -17.63 -1.35 21.35
CA GLN A 387 -16.24 -0.88 21.38
C GLN A 387 -15.30 -1.82 20.60
N ASN A 388 -15.45 -3.13 20.72
CA ASN A 388 -14.70 -4.11 19.91
C ASN A 388 -14.98 -3.93 18.42
N ALA A 389 -16.23 -3.70 18.03
CA ALA A 389 -16.59 -3.43 16.63
C ALA A 389 -15.90 -2.15 16.10
N LYS A 390 -15.86 -1.08 16.90
CA LYS A 390 -15.14 0.16 16.55
C LYS A 390 -13.62 -0.05 16.43
N LEU A 391 -13.03 -0.83 17.34
CA LEU A 391 -11.60 -1.16 17.28
C LEU A 391 -11.28 -1.98 16.03
N MET A 392 -12.14 -2.96 15.67
CA MET A 392 -12.01 -3.72 14.42
C MET A 392 -12.16 -2.85 13.17
N SER A 393 -12.98 -1.79 13.22
CA SER A 393 -13.08 -0.80 12.16
C SER A 393 -11.91 0.20 12.16
N GLY A 394 -10.91 0.03 13.03
CA GLY A 394 -9.69 0.83 13.07
C GLY A 394 -9.76 2.03 14.01
N ASN A 395 -10.85 2.24 14.76
CA ASN A 395 -10.99 3.34 15.70
C ASN A 395 -10.63 2.91 17.13
N PRO A 396 -9.44 3.25 17.65
CA PRO A 396 -8.98 2.85 18.99
C PRO A 396 -9.53 3.71 20.13
N VAL A 397 -10.09 4.88 19.85
CA VAL A 397 -10.48 5.84 20.88
C VAL A 397 -11.71 5.33 21.64
N GLY A 398 -11.65 5.41 22.97
CA GLY A 398 -12.71 4.94 23.87
C GLY A 398 -12.77 3.44 24.09
N TRP A 399 -11.84 2.65 23.52
CA TRP A 399 -11.81 1.21 23.76
C TRP A 399 -11.39 0.88 25.20
N ALA A 400 -12.31 0.34 25.99
CA ALA A 400 -12.09 -0.15 27.34
C ALA A 400 -12.98 -1.38 27.59
N ALA A 401 -13.13 -2.23 26.57
CA ALA A 401 -14.06 -3.35 26.58
C ALA A 401 -13.75 -4.34 27.72
N HIS A 402 -12.47 -4.57 28.02
CA HIS A 402 -12.04 -5.41 29.14
C HIS A 402 -12.52 -4.86 30.50
N ALA A 403 -12.48 -3.54 30.67
CA ALA A 403 -12.93 -2.88 31.89
C ALA A 403 -14.46 -2.89 32.01
N LEU A 404 -15.19 -2.81 30.90
CA LEU A 404 -16.64 -2.99 30.87
C LEU A 404 -17.07 -4.42 31.23
N ILE A 405 -16.31 -5.44 30.85
CA ILE A 405 -16.56 -6.82 31.27
C ILE A 405 -16.37 -6.94 32.79
N ALA A 406 -15.24 -6.44 33.32
CA ALA A 406 -15.00 -6.46 34.77
C ALA A 406 -16.10 -5.70 35.54
N LEU A 407 -16.56 -4.57 35.02
CA LEU A 407 -17.69 -3.81 35.58
C LEU A 407 -19.01 -4.61 35.55
N SER A 408 -19.22 -5.39 34.49
CA SER A 408 -20.37 -6.29 34.35
C SER A 408 -20.36 -7.39 35.41
N ASP A 409 -19.21 -8.03 35.60
CA ASP A 409 -19.01 -9.10 36.59
C ASP A 409 -19.26 -8.59 38.02
N GLU A 410 -18.76 -7.39 38.35
CA GLU A 410 -19.00 -6.76 39.67
C GLU A 410 -20.45 -6.32 39.87
N LEU A 411 -21.12 -5.85 38.82
CA LEU A 411 -22.54 -5.49 38.91
C LEU A 411 -23.41 -6.72 39.21
N MET A 412 -23.08 -7.90 38.69
CA MET A 412 -23.80 -9.14 39.00
C MET A 412 -23.74 -9.52 40.48
N LEU A 413 -22.72 -9.06 41.21
CA LEU A 413 -22.54 -9.31 42.63
C LEU A 413 -23.12 -8.19 43.52
N ALA A 414 -23.60 -7.11 42.92
CA ALA A 414 -24.12 -5.95 43.63
C ALA A 414 -25.45 -6.27 44.34
N ASP A 415 -25.64 -5.71 45.53
CA ASP A 415 -26.91 -5.80 46.26
C ASP A 415 -27.94 -4.83 45.64
N PRO A 416 -29.10 -5.32 45.16
CA PRO A 416 -30.13 -4.48 44.56
C PRO A 416 -30.56 -3.30 45.45
N LYS A 417 -30.55 -3.48 46.78
CA LYS A 417 -31.01 -2.45 47.73
C LYS A 417 -30.05 -1.28 47.85
N THR A 418 -28.76 -1.52 47.65
CA THR A 418 -27.70 -0.52 47.82
C THR A 418 -27.05 -0.10 46.49
N LEU A 419 -27.53 -0.62 45.36
CA LEU A 419 -26.95 -0.41 44.04
C LEU A 419 -26.64 1.06 43.71
N ASN A 420 -27.55 2.00 43.98
CA ASN A 420 -27.31 3.43 43.72
C ASN A 420 -26.14 4.00 44.53
N GLN A 421 -25.91 3.51 45.74
CA GLN A 421 -24.76 3.89 46.58
C GLN A 421 -23.48 3.21 46.11
N GLN A 422 -23.58 2.06 45.43
CA GLN A 422 -22.45 1.30 44.89
C GLN A 422 -21.96 1.82 43.52
N LYS A 423 -22.80 2.54 42.75
CA LYS A 423 -22.43 3.05 41.41
C LYS A 423 -21.10 3.82 41.37
N PRO A 424 -20.77 4.74 42.32
CA PRO A 424 -19.48 5.41 42.33
C PRO A 424 -18.31 4.44 42.49
N ARG A 425 -18.42 3.45 43.39
CA ARG A 425 -17.41 2.40 43.58
C ARG A 425 -17.22 1.56 42.31
N LEU A 426 -18.31 1.17 41.66
CA LEU A 426 -18.27 0.43 40.39
C LEU A 426 -17.54 1.23 39.30
N LEU A 427 -17.77 2.54 39.20
CA LEU A 427 -17.03 3.40 38.26
C LEU A 427 -15.52 3.49 38.59
N THR A 428 -15.14 3.50 39.87
CA THR A 428 -13.72 3.42 40.26
C THR A 428 -13.08 2.10 39.82
N ILE A 429 -13.80 0.97 39.93
CA ILE A 429 -13.32 -0.33 39.44
C ILE A 429 -13.11 -0.30 37.91
N PHE A 430 -14.03 0.35 37.19
CA PHE A 430 -13.88 0.56 35.76
C PHE A 430 -12.61 1.37 35.44
N GLU A 431 -12.38 2.52 36.08
CA GLU A 431 -11.20 3.36 35.86
C GLU A 431 -9.89 2.59 36.13
N GLN A 432 -9.83 1.83 37.24
CA GLN A 432 -8.69 0.98 37.58
C GLN A 432 -8.41 -0.05 36.48
N ASN A 433 -9.45 -0.75 36.01
CA ASN A 433 -9.28 -1.75 34.97
C ASN A 433 -8.98 -1.14 33.59
N ALA A 434 -9.56 0.02 33.26
CA ALA A 434 -9.33 0.70 31.99
C ALA A 434 -7.84 1.05 31.81
N SER A 435 -7.18 1.47 32.90
CA SER A 435 -5.75 1.79 32.89
C SER A 435 -4.80 0.61 32.71
N ARG A 436 -5.30 -0.64 32.78
CA ARG A 436 -4.48 -1.86 32.62
C ARG A 436 -3.95 -2.07 31.21
N VAL A 437 -4.60 -1.49 30.20
CA VAL A 437 -4.17 -1.58 28.80
C VAL A 437 -3.72 -0.20 28.38
N SER A 438 -2.44 -0.05 28.05
CA SER A 438 -1.89 1.23 27.62
C SER A 438 -2.44 1.67 26.27
N TRP A 439 -2.63 2.98 26.10
CA TRP A 439 -3.05 3.60 24.84
C TRP A 439 -2.19 3.15 23.65
N ASP A 440 -0.87 3.06 23.85
CA ASP A 440 0.06 2.65 22.79
C ASP A 440 -0.19 1.21 22.30
N ASN A 441 -0.55 0.29 23.20
CA ASN A 441 -0.87 -1.08 22.83
C ASN A 441 -2.22 -1.18 22.12
N ILE A 442 -3.24 -0.41 22.53
CA ILE A 442 -4.53 -0.31 21.83
C ILE A 442 -4.32 0.23 20.40
N ARG A 443 -3.55 1.32 20.26
CA ARG A 443 -3.20 1.93 18.97
C ARG A 443 -2.40 0.96 18.09
N SER A 444 -1.40 0.29 18.66
CA SER A 444 -0.58 -0.70 17.94
C SER A 444 -1.43 -1.86 17.40
N PHE A 445 -2.37 -2.35 18.22
CA PHE A 445 -3.34 -3.36 17.83
C PHE A 445 -4.27 -2.87 16.70
N ALA A 446 -4.84 -1.67 16.83
CA ALA A 446 -5.67 -1.06 15.79
C ALA A 446 -4.91 -0.90 14.47
N ARG A 447 -3.65 -0.45 14.51
CA ARG A 447 -2.77 -0.33 13.33
C ARG A 447 -2.47 -1.68 12.68
N TYR A 448 -2.36 -2.76 13.47
CA TYR A 448 -2.23 -4.10 12.92
C TYR A 448 -3.49 -4.47 12.12
N LEU A 449 -4.69 -4.31 12.70
CA LEU A 449 -5.95 -4.62 12.01
C LEU A 449 -6.14 -3.75 10.76
N PHE A 450 -5.82 -2.47 10.84
CA PHE A 450 -5.77 -1.56 9.70
C PHE A 450 -4.90 -2.09 8.56
N ARG A 451 -3.68 -2.57 8.84
CA ARG A 451 -2.80 -3.17 7.82
C ARG A 451 -3.41 -4.43 7.19
N GLN A 452 -4.03 -5.30 7.98
CA GLN A 452 -4.70 -6.48 7.45
C GLN A 452 -5.87 -6.10 6.51
N ARG A 453 -6.64 -5.07 6.86
CA ARG A 453 -7.73 -4.55 5.99
C ARG A 453 -7.20 -3.96 4.70
N ARG A 454 -6.11 -3.20 4.74
CA ARG A 454 -5.45 -2.66 3.54
C ARG A 454 -4.95 -3.75 2.59
N GLU A 455 -4.54 -4.89 3.14
CA GLU A 455 -4.18 -6.08 2.35
C GLU A 455 -5.41 -6.82 1.77
N GLY A 456 -6.63 -6.37 2.07
CA GLY A 456 -7.88 -6.99 1.62
C GLY A 456 -8.34 -8.15 2.49
N ARG A 457 -7.76 -8.33 3.69
CA ARG A 457 -8.18 -9.39 4.61
C ARG A 457 -9.40 -8.95 5.41
N ILE A 458 -10.38 -9.84 5.52
CA ILE A 458 -11.55 -9.66 6.38
C ILE A 458 -11.12 -9.92 7.81
N ILE A 459 -11.34 -8.96 8.72
CA ILE A 459 -10.98 -9.12 10.13
C ILE A 459 -11.93 -10.12 10.78
N THR A 460 -11.39 -11.30 11.10
CA THR A 460 -12.08 -12.38 11.82
C THR A 460 -11.42 -12.63 13.19
N PRO A 461 -12.08 -13.37 14.09
CA PRO A 461 -11.45 -13.83 15.33
C PRO A 461 -10.12 -14.55 15.09
N ASP A 462 -10.00 -15.33 14.01
CA ASP A 462 -8.75 -16.02 13.66
C ASP A 462 -7.63 -15.02 13.34
N ILE A 463 -7.91 -13.96 12.58
CA ILE A 463 -6.92 -12.90 12.32
C ILE A 463 -6.50 -12.22 13.63
N ILE A 464 -7.45 -11.96 14.53
CA ILE A 464 -7.16 -11.39 15.86
C ILE A 464 -6.25 -12.33 16.66
N ALA A 465 -6.47 -13.65 16.58
CA ALA A 465 -5.61 -14.64 17.23
C ALA A 465 -4.18 -14.63 16.68
N THR A 466 -3.97 -14.29 15.41
CA THR A 466 -2.63 -14.19 14.80
C THR A 466 -1.83 -12.94 15.20
N VAL A 467 -2.44 -11.99 15.93
CA VAL A 467 -1.71 -10.82 16.43
C VAL A 467 -0.62 -11.30 17.41
N PRO A 468 0.66 -10.95 17.20
CA PRO A 468 1.73 -11.38 18.08
C PRO A 468 1.57 -10.82 19.50
N ASP A 469 1.66 -11.69 20.50
CA ASP A 469 1.57 -11.35 21.93
C ASP A 469 2.87 -10.71 22.42
N LYS A 470 3.15 -9.50 21.95
CA LYS A 470 4.36 -8.76 22.32
C LYS A 470 4.33 -8.25 23.77
N THR A 471 3.14 -8.09 24.34
CA THR A 471 2.88 -7.57 25.69
C THR A 471 1.66 -8.24 26.29
N GLU A 472 1.55 -8.23 27.63
CA GLU A 472 0.38 -8.73 28.36
C GLU A 472 -0.91 -7.96 27.97
N ASP A 473 -0.81 -6.66 27.68
CA ASP A 473 -1.90 -5.83 27.17
C ASP A 473 -2.52 -6.41 25.89
N ILE A 474 -1.70 -6.84 24.92
CA ILE A 474 -2.19 -7.41 23.65
C ILE A 474 -2.90 -8.74 23.89
N ALA A 475 -2.37 -9.58 24.78
CA ALA A 475 -3.03 -10.82 25.19
C ALA A 475 -4.39 -10.54 25.84
N LEU A 476 -4.48 -9.50 26.68
CA LEU A 476 -5.73 -9.07 27.31
C LEU A 476 -6.75 -8.55 26.29
N ILE A 477 -6.31 -7.80 25.27
CA ILE A 477 -7.19 -7.38 24.16
C ILE A 477 -7.75 -8.62 23.44
N LYS A 478 -6.91 -9.57 23.05
CA LYS A 478 -7.34 -10.81 22.35
C LYS A 478 -8.32 -11.63 23.19
N GLU A 479 -8.02 -11.79 24.47
CA GLU A 479 -8.88 -12.49 25.43
C GLU A 479 -10.24 -11.81 25.56
N THR A 480 -10.27 -10.47 25.55
CA THR A 480 -11.51 -9.68 25.58
C THR A 480 -12.39 -9.95 24.35
N PHE A 481 -11.79 -10.03 23.15
CA PHE A 481 -12.50 -10.44 21.94
C PHE A 481 -13.08 -11.86 22.06
N ARG A 482 -12.28 -12.82 22.56
CA ARG A 482 -12.72 -14.21 22.75
C ARG A 482 -13.91 -14.32 23.71
N LYS A 483 -13.78 -13.75 24.92
CA LYS A 483 -14.84 -13.77 25.94
C LYS A 483 -16.16 -13.20 25.42
N LEU A 484 -16.13 -12.07 24.70
CA LEU A 484 -17.35 -11.46 24.17
C LEU A 484 -17.97 -12.28 23.03
N SER A 485 -17.16 -12.93 22.19
CA SER A 485 -17.65 -13.85 21.16
C SER A 485 -18.39 -15.05 21.76
N GLU A 486 -17.87 -15.62 22.85
CA GLU A 486 -18.49 -16.73 23.59
C GLU A 486 -19.78 -16.30 24.29
N ALA A 487 -19.77 -15.14 24.95
CA ALA A 487 -20.96 -14.58 25.57
C ALA A 487 -22.07 -14.32 24.55
N TYR A 488 -21.73 -13.80 23.37
CA TYR A 488 -22.71 -13.57 22.29
C TYR A 488 -23.33 -14.87 21.77
N SER A 489 -22.49 -15.88 21.51
CA SER A 489 -22.93 -17.19 21.02
C SER A 489 -23.90 -17.85 22.01
N THR A 490 -23.62 -17.72 23.31
CA THR A 490 -24.48 -18.23 24.37
C THR A 490 -25.84 -17.51 24.41
N MET A 491 -25.84 -16.18 24.24
CA MET A 491 -27.07 -15.37 24.19
C MET A 491 -27.94 -15.67 22.96
N GLU A 492 -27.34 -15.88 21.79
CA GLU A 492 -28.09 -16.24 20.58
C GLU A 492 -28.71 -17.63 20.65
N ASN A 493 -27.96 -18.61 21.18
CA ASN A 493 -28.45 -19.97 21.32
C ASN A 493 -29.65 -20.03 22.29
N GLY A 494 -29.63 -19.24 23.37
CA GLY A 494 -30.78 -19.12 24.28
C GLY A 494 -32.03 -18.52 23.64
N ARG A 495 -31.90 -17.60 22.67
CA ARG A 495 -33.05 -17.04 21.94
C ARG A 495 -33.68 -18.04 20.98
N LYS A 496 -32.87 -18.91 20.36
CA LYS A 496 -33.36 -19.96 19.44
C LYS A 496 -34.15 -21.04 20.16
N THR A 497 -33.83 -21.33 21.42
CA THR A 497 -34.58 -22.30 22.23
C THR A 497 -35.95 -21.77 22.71
N ASP A 498 -36.15 -20.45 22.73
CA ASP A 498 -37.40 -19.80 23.17
C ASP A 498 -38.45 -19.62 22.03
N GLY A 499 -38.25 -20.25 20.87
CA GLY A 499 -39.30 -20.46 19.86
C GLY A 499 -39.79 -19.22 19.09
N LYS A 500 -39.13 -18.07 19.22
CA LYS A 500 -39.36 -16.91 18.34
C LYS A 500 -38.14 -16.67 17.46
N GLU A 501 -38.15 -17.25 16.25
CA GLU A 501 -37.25 -16.87 15.17
C GLU A 501 -37.55 -15.43 14.73
N THR A 502 -36.91 -14.46 15.37
CA THR A 502 -36.70 -13.15 14.75
C THR A 502 -35.35 -13.18 14.06
N ALA A 503 -35.35 -13.01 12.74
CA ALA A 503 -34.14 -12.85 11.94
C ALA A 503 -33.33 -11.63 12.42
N THR A 504 -32.38 -11.84 13.32
CA THR A 504 -31.39 -10.82 13.71
C THR A 504 -30.05 -11.15 13.08
N GLY A 505 -29.42 -10.10 12.55
CA GLY A 505 -28.29 -10.13 11.63
C GLY A 505 -27.11 -10.96 12.10
N ASN A 506 -26.72 -11.87 11.21
CA ASN A 506 -25.50 -12.65 11.24
C ASN A 506 -24.29 -11.70 11.37
N ILE A 507 -23.30 -12.02 12.22
CA ILE A 507 -22.03 -11.26 12.35
C ILE A 507 -21.26 -11.19 11.00
N THR A 508 -21.67 -11.96 9.99
CA THR A 508 -21.21 -11.80 8.61
C THR A 508 -21.70 -10.51 7.93
N SER A 509 -22.65 -9.75 8.51
CA SER A 509 -23.07 -8.43 8.00
C SER A 509 -22.09 -7.30 8.32
N PHE A 510 -20.95 -7.60 8.96
CA PHE A 510 -19.87 -6.64 9.20
C PHE A 510 -18.93 -6.45 8.00
N ILE A 511 -19.23 -7.09 6.87
CA ILE A 511 -18.64 -6.71 5.59
C ILE A 511 -19.27 -5.37 5.19
N SER A 512 -18.51 -4.29 5.32
CA SER A 512 -18.86 -3.00 4.72
C SER A 512 -19.32 -3.25 3.27
N PRO A 513 -20.48 -2.71 2.82
CA PRO A 513 -20.94 -2.87 1.45
C PRO A 513 -19.92 -2.42 0.39
N ASN A 514 -18.91 -1.66 0.79
CA ASN A 514 -17.81 -1.19 -0.06
C ASN A 514 -16.60 -2.15 -0.11
N ALA A 515 -16.59 -3.25 0.63
CA ALA A 515 -15.51 -4.25 0.61
C ALA A 515 -15.71 -5.37 -0.43
N LEU A 516 -16.87 -5.40 -1.11
CA LEU A 516 -17.23 -6.38 -2.15
C LEU A 516 -17.43 -5.75 -3.53
N LYS A 517 -16.81 -4.59 -3.80
CA LYS A 517 -16.72 -4.04 -5.16
C LYS A 517 -15.32 -4.13 -5.70
#